data_AF-A0ABD5WI71-F1
#
_entry.id   AF-A0ABD5WI71-F1
#
_cell.length_a   1.000
_cell.length_b   1.000
_cell.length_c   1.000
_cell.angle_alpha   90.00
_cell.angle_beta   90.00
_cell.angle_gamma   90.00
#
_symmetry.space_group_name_H-M   'P 1'
#
loop_
_entity.id
_entity.type
_entity.pdbx_description
1 polymer ?
#
loop_
_entity_poly.entity_id
_entity_poly.type
_entity_poly.pdbx_seq_one_letter_code
_entity_poly.pdbx_strand_id
1 'polypeptide(L)'
;MVVSPVPDDWPESLARSLSVRDHELAVLSPDVTGGWADGSESPGRAVAGTRRTIRLWDLRTAGATVVDWDVDDPLGIALERSLRTLL
;
A
#
# COMPACT_ATOMS: atom_id res chain seq x y z
N MET A 1 2.40 -4.36 -11.91
CA MET A 1 2.02 -3.35 -10.90
C MET A 1 0.57 -3.53 -10.54
N VAL A 2 0.20 -3.32 -9.27
CA VAL A 2 -1.17 -3.33 -8.75
C VAL A 2 -1.43 -2.05 -7.96
N VAL A 3 -2.67 -1.56 -7.99
CA VAL A 3 -3.16 -0.49 -7.10
C VAL A 3 -4.19 -1.09 -6.16
N SER A 4 -3.96 -1.03 -4.85
CA SER A 4 -4.86 -1.64 -3.85
C SER A 4 -4.67 -1.01 -2.47
N PRO A 5 -5.74 -0.69 -1.71
CA PRO A 5 -5.62 -0.20 -0.33
C PRO A 5 -5.14 -1.28 0.66
N VAL A 6 -4.97 -2.54 0.21
CA VAL A 6 -4.50 -3.69 1.00
C VAL A 6 -5.41 -4.00 2.21
N PRO A 7 -6.73 -4.18 1.99
CA PRO A 7 -7.67 -4.48 3.07
C PRO A 7 -7.56 -5.93 3.56
N ASP A 8 -6.90 -6.79 2.79
CA ASP A 8 -6.68 -8.22 2.99
C ASP A 8 -5.28 -8.62 2.48
N ASP A 9 -4.98 -9.91 2.55
CA ASP A 9 -3.65 -10.47 2.35
C ASP A 9 -3.44 -10.97 0.89
N TRP A 10 -4.40 -10.75 -0.02
CA TRP A 10 -4.29 -11.16 -1.43
C TRP A 10 -3.06 -10.54 -2.12
N PRO A 11 -2.73 -9.24 -1.94
CA PRO A 11 -1.53 -8.66 -2.54
C PRO A 11 -0.23 -9.35 -2.13
N GLU A 12 -0.12 -9.82 -0.88
CA GLU A 12 1.05 -10.56 -0.40
C GLU A 12 1.16 -11.93 -1.08
N SER A 13 0.02 -12.63 -1.20
CA SER A 13 -0.05 -13.92 -1.90
C SER A 13 0.37 -13.78 -3.38
N LEU A 14 -0.02 -12.68 -4.02
CA LEU A 14 0.41 -12.34 -5.37
C LEU A 14 1.91 -12.05 -5.43
N ALA A 15 2.45 -11.23 -4.52
CA ALA A 15 3.88 -10.90 -4.44
C ALA A 15 4.73 -12.16 -4.35
N ARG A 16 4.39 -13.08 -3.42
CA ARG A 16 5.10 -14.34 -3.24
C ARG A 16 5.03 -15.23 -4.49
N SER A 17 3.86 -15.29 -5.14
CA SER A 17 3.69 -16.07 -6.36
C SER A 17 4.51 -15.53 -7.54
N LEU A 18 4.62 -14.22 -7.66
CA LEU A 18 5.43 -13.57 -8.69
C LEU A 18 6.93 -13.70 -8.40
N SER A 19 7.35 -13.54 -7.15
CA SER A 19 8.75 -13.71 -6.73
C SER A 19 9.30 -15.10 -7.07
N VAL A 20 8.52 -16.17 -6.85
CA VAL A 20 8.90 -17.55 -7.22
C VAL A 20 9.14 -17.73 -8.73
N ARG A 21 8.62 -16.81 -9.56
CA ARG A 21 8.75 -16.82 -11.02
C ARG A 21 9.71 -15.73 -11.52
N ASP A 22 10.54 -15.17 -10.63
CA ASP A 22 11.46 -14.08 -10.93
C ASP A 22 10.76 -12.84 -11.52
N HIS A 23 9.54 -12.56 -11.05
CA HIS A 23 8.78 -11.36 -11.40
C HIS A 23 8.70 -10.38 -10.23
N GLU A 24 9.10 -9.14 -10.47
CA GLU A 24 8.96 -8.04 -9.52
C GLU A 24 7.52 -7.51 -9.48
N LEU A 25 7.06 -7.13 -8.29
CA LEU A 25 5.75 -6.51 -8.08
C LEU A 25 5.90 -5.13 -7.44
N ALA A 26 5.48 -4.10 -8.16
CA ALA A 26 5.18 -2.79 -7.58
C ALA A 26 3.71 -2.73 -7.11
N VAL A 27 3.50 -2.29 -5.87
CA VAL A 27 2.18 -2.06 -5.25
C VAL A 27 2.05 -0.59 -4.89
N LEU A 28 1.08 0.09 -5.50
CA LEU A 28 0.63 1.41 -5.08
C LEU A 28 -0.54 1.26 -4.11
N SER A 29 -0.35 1.66 -2.86
CA SER A 29 -1.36 1.54 -1.83
C SER A 29 -1.91 2.92 -1.42
N PRO A 30 -3.15 3.27 -1.77
CA PRO A 30 -3.81 4.44 -1.21
C PRO A 30 -4.12 4.23 0.28
N ASP A 31 -3.79 5.22 1.11
CA ASP A 31 -4.20 5.28 2.51
C ASP A 31 -5.63 5.82 2.60
N VAL A 32 -6.60 4.92 2.56
CA VAL A 32 -8.02 5.26 2.81
C VAL A 32 -8.38 5.24 4.29
N THR A 33 -7.41 4.96 5.16
CA THR A 33 -7.60 4.85 6.62
C THR A 33 -7.33 6.17 7.34
N GLY A 34 -6.63 7.13 6.73
CA GLY A 34 -6.57 8.53 7.17
C GLY A 34 -7.92 9.26 7.14
N GLY A 35 -8.11 10.27 7.99
CA GLY A 35 -9.39 10.93 8.28
C GLY A 35 -10.03 11.67 7.10
N TRP A 36 -11.36 11.82 7.11
CA TRP A 36 -12.06 12.71 6.18
C TRP A 36 -13.07 13.60 6.89
N ALA A 37 -12.86 14.92 6.72
CA ALA A 37 -13.71 16.10 6.93
C ALA A 37 -14.33 16.40 8.31
N ASP A 38 -14.66 15.42 9.15
CA ASP A 38 -15.36 15.65 10.44
C ASP A 38 -14.47 15.42 11.68
N GLY A 39 -13.24 14.94 11.50
CA GLY A 39 -12.31 14.69 12.61
C GLY A 39 -12.70 13.50 13.53
N SER A 40 -13.82 12.83 13.26
CA SER A 40 -14.24 11.63 13.99
C SER A 40 -13.59 10.37 13.41
N GLU A 41 -12.40 10.01 13.90
CA GLU A 41 -11.82 8.70 13.64
C GLU A 41 -12.65 7.62 14.35
N SER A 42 -13.21 6.67 13.59
CA SER A 42 -13.92 5.54 14.18
C SER A 42 -12.92 4.48 14.68
N PRO A 43 -13.22 3.74 15.76
CA PRO A 43 -12.35 2.64 16.21
C PRO A 43 -12.05 1.61 15.12
N GLY A 44 -13.01 1.34 14.24
CA GLY A 44 -12.82 0.44 13.09
C GLY A 44 -11.78 0.97 12.10
N ARG A 45 -11.72 2.29 11.90
CA ARG A 45 -10.74 2.95 11.02
C ARG A 45 -9.32 2.85 11.59
N ALA A 46 -9.16 3.10 12.89
CA ALA A 46 -7.87 2.95 13.58
C ALA A 46 -7.32 1.50 13.47
N VAL A 47 -8.19 0.51 13.66
CA VAL A 47 -7.84 -0.92 13.49
C VAL A 47 -7.49 -1.22 12.03
N ALA A 48 -8.24 -0.69 11.07
CA ALA A 48 -7.96 -0.87 9.65
C ALA A 48 -6.60 -0.27 9.26
N GLY A 49 -6.28 0.94 9.75
CA GLY A 49 -4.97 1.57 9.53
C GLY A 49 -3.82 0.75 10.11
N THR A 50 -3.98 0.25 11.34
CA THR A 50 -2.96 -0.62 11.95
C THR A 50 -2.74 -1.91 11.15
N ARG A 51 -3.83 -2.58 10.72
CA ARG A 51 -3.73 -3.78 9.88
C ARG A 51 -3.09 -3.49 8.52
N ARG A 52 -3.44 -2.36 7.90
CA ARG A 52 -2.84 -1.91 6.66
C ARG A 52 -1.33 -1.74 6.82
N THR A 53 -0.87 -1.06 7.86
CA THR A 53 0.57 -0.89 8.15
C THR A 53 1.32 -2.21 8.23
N ILE A 54 0.75 -3.20 8.93
CA ILE A 54 1.32 -4.55 9.03
C ILE A 54 1.43 -5.20 7.65
N ARG A 55 0.35 -5.18 6.85
CA ARG A 55 0.36 -5.80 5.52
C ARG A 55 1.29 -5.12 4.52
N LEU A 56 1.46 -3.80 4.62
CA LEU A 56 2.46 -3.10 3.80
C LEU A 56 3.89 -3.51 4.18
N TRP A 57 4.14 -3.81 5.46
CA TRP A 57 5.40 -4.38 5.90
C TRP A 57 5.58 -5.81 5.37
N ASP A 58 4.55 -6.66 5.44
CA ASP A 58 4.59 -8.03 4.90
C ASP A 58 4.83 -8.05 3.39
N LEU A 59 4.20 -7.15 2.64
CA LEU A 59 4.44 -6.98 1.19
C LEU A 59 5.89 -6.65 0.86
N ARG A 60 6.49 -5.72 1.61
CA ARG A 60 7.92 -5.37 1.45
C ARG A 60 8.81 -6.57 1.74
N THR A 61 8.50 -7.31 2.81
CA THR A 61 9.21 -8.55 3.17
C THR A 61 9.04 -9.65 2.11
N ALA A 62 7.89 -9.71 1.43
CA ALA A 62 7.63 -10.61 0.31
C ALA A 62 8.33 -10.19 -1.01
N GLY A 63 9.12 -9.11 -1.00
CA GLY A 63 9.89 -8.64 -2.15
C GLY A 63 9.14 -7.67 -3.06
N ALA A 64 7.95 -7.21 -2.67
CA ALA A 64 7.25 -6.17 -3.43
C ALA A 64 7.82 -4.78 -3.15
N THR A 65 7.93 -3.94 -4.17
CA THR A 65 8.13 -2.51 -3.96
C THR A 65 6.79 -1.86 -3.61
N VAL A 66 6.70 -1.29 -2.41
CA VAL A 66 5.46 -0.68 -1.91
C VAL A 66 5.57 0.83 -1.91
N VAL A 67 4.65 1.46 -2.62
CA VAL A 67 4.37 2.89 -2.54
C VAL A 67 3.18 3.09 -1.61
N ASP A 68 3.42 3.74 -0.48
CA ASP A 68 2.37 4.16 0.44
C ASP A 68 1.95 5.59 0.08
N TRP A 69 0.74 5.75 -0.44
CA TRP A 69 0.22 7.01 -0.96
C TRP A 69 -0.87 7.55 -0.05
N ASP A 70 -0.64 8.70 0.56
CA ASP A 70 -1.69 9.48 1.21
C ASP A 70 -2.62 10.07 0.15
N VAL A 71 -3.91 9.69 0.18
CA VAL A 71 -4.93 10.13 -0.76
C VAL A 71 -5.22 11.64 -0.72
N ASP A 72 -4.82 12.34 0.34
CA ASP A 72 -4.85 13.81 0.41
C ASP A 72 -3.74 14.46 -0.42
N ASP A 73 -2.65 13.73 -0.71
CA ASP A 73 -1.63 14.14 -1.67
C ASP A 73 -2.09 13.87 -3.12
N PRO A 74 -1.90 14.80 -4.08
CA PRO A 74 -2.19 14.53 -5.49
C PRO A 74 -1.41 13.32 -6.02
N LEU A 75 -2.10 12.38 -6.67
CA LEU A 75 -1.52 11.12 -7.16
C LEU A 75 -0.26 11.33 -8.03
N GLY A 76 -0.24 12.37 -8.87
CA GLY A 76 0.92 12.68 -9.72
C GLY A 76 2.19 12.91 -8.90
N ILE A 77 2.09 13.59 -7.76
CA ILE A 77 3.21 13.87 -6.85
C ILE A 77 3.67 12.58 -6.15
N ALA A 78 2.71 11.75 -5.71
CA ALA A 78 3.01 10.47 -5.08
C ALA A 78 3.71 9.50 -6.05
N LEU A 79 3.26 9.45 -7.30
CA LEU A 79 3.90 8.64 -8.35
C LEU A 79 5.31 9.14 -8.68
N GLU A 80 5.52 10.44 -8.82
CA GLU A 80 6.84 11.01 -9.11
C GLU A 80 7.86 10.63 -8.02
N ARG A 81 7.50 10.78 -6.73
CA ARG A 81 8.34 10.38 -5.59
C ARG A 81 8.69 8.89 -5.64
N SER A 82 7.74 8.07 -6.08
CA SER A 82 7.85 6.62 -6.10
C SER A 82 8.72 6.10 -7.23
N LEU A 83 8.52 6.64 -8.44
CA LEU A 83 9.29 6.28 -9.61
C LEU A 83 10.77 6.64 -9.44
N ARG A 84 11.08 7.70 -8.69
CA ARG A 84 12.47 8.05 -8.31
C ARG A 84 13.15 7.00 -7.42
N THR A 85 12.37 6.26 -6.65
CA THR A 85 12.91 5.21 -5.75
C THR A 85 13.06 3.87 -6.48
N LEU A 86 12.43 3.73 -7.65
CA LEU A 86 12.36 2.51 -8.45
C LEU A 86 13.34 2.47 -9.64
N LEU A 87 13.90 3.62 -10.04
CA LEU A 87 14.82 3.82 -11.17
C LEU A 87 16.15 4.42 -10.69
#